data_AF-A0A485BTD3-F1
#
_entry.id   AF-A0A485BTD3-F1
#
_cell.length_a   1.000
_cell.length_b   1.000
_cell.length_c   1.000
_cell.angle_alpha   90.00
_cell.angle_beta   90.00
_cell.angle_gamma   90.00
#
_symmetry.space_group_name_H-M   'P 1'
#
loop_
_entity.id
_entity.type
_entity.pdbx_description
1 polymer ?
#
loop_
_entity_poly.entity_id
_entity_poly.type
_entity_poly.pdbx_seq_one_letter_code
_entity_poly.pdbx_strand_id
1 'polypeptide(L)' 'MKWEFWFAIIKVIAVIAMILFGAWLLFSDTAGPQATVRNLWEQGGFLPHGWTGLVMMMAIIMFSFGGLELVGITAAEAG' A
#
# COMPACT_ATOMS: atom_id res chain seq x y z
N MET A 1 9.69 17.66 -18.09
CA MET A 1 8.59 17.09 -18.90
C MET A 1 8.74 15.63 -19.36
N LYS A 2 9.91 14.95 -19.34
CA LYS A 2 9.97 13.52 -19.75
C LYS A 2 10.61 12.54 -18.74
N TRP A 3 11.42 13.00 -17.79
CA TRP A 3 12.02 12.12 -16.78
C TRP A 3 11.09 11.87 -15.58
N GLU A 4 10.41 12.91 -15.09
CA GLU A 4 9.53 12.85 -13.93
C GLU A 4 8.39 11.83 -14.11
N PHE A 5 7.83 11.76 -15.33
CA PHE A 5 6.77 10.82 -15.68
C PHE A 5 7.24 9.36 -15.69
N TRP A 6 8.46 9.10 -16.18
CA TRP A 6 9.01 7.74 -16.26
C TRP A 6 9.31 7.16 -14.87
N PHE A 7 9.87 7.97 -13.97
CA PHE A 7 10.07 7.58 -12.57
C PHE A 7 8.75 7.37 -11.81
N ALA A 8 7.71 8.16 -12.11
CA ALA A 8 6.38 7.95 -11.56
C ALA A 8 5.76 6.61 -12.03
N ILE A 9 5.91 6.27 -13.31
CA ILE A 9 5.46 4.97 -13.87
C ILE A 9 6.11 3.78 -13.18
N ILE A 10 7.42 3.85 -12.90
CA ILE A 10 8.15 2.76 -12.22
C ILE A 10 7.55 2.50 -10.84
N LYS A 11 7.23 3.56 -10.08
CA LYS A 11 6.56 3.43 -8.78
C LYS A 11 5.20 2.73 -8.91
N VAL A 12 4.40 3.10 -9.90
CA VAL A 12 3.08 2.48 -10.14
C VAL A 12 3.21 1.00 -10.49
N ILE A 13 4.14 0.65 -11.39
CA ILE A 13 4.41 -0.74 -11.76
C ILE A 13 4.88 -1.55 -10.55
N ALA A 14 5.74 -0.99 -9.69
CA ALA A 14 6.20 -1.65 -8.48
C ALA A 14 5.05 -1.98 -7.52
N VAL A 15 4.10 -1.06 -7.33
CA VAL A 15 2.90 -1.30 -6.50
C VAL A 15 2.04 -2.42 -7.11
N ILE A 16 1.78 -2.37 -8.42
CA ILE A 16 0.98 -3.39 -9.11
C ILE A 16 1.67 -4.76 -9.02
N ALA A 17 2.98 -4.82 -9.27
CA ALA A 17 3.74 -6.07 -9.19
C ALA A 17 3.72 -6.67 -7.78
N MET A 18 3.83 -5.85 -6.73
CA MET A 18 3.69 -6.30 -5.34
C MET A 18 2.30 -6.88 -5.05
N ILE A 19 1.24 -6.24 -5.52
CA ILE A 19 -0.14 -6.72 -5.33
C ILE A 19 -0.33 -8.07 -6.05
N LEU A 20 0.09 -8.18 -7.31
CA LEU A 20 -0.01 -9.41 -8.09
C LEU A 20 0.84 -10.53 -7.51
N PHE A 21 2.03 -10.23 -7.02
CA PHE A 21 2.90 -11.20 -6.36
C PHE A 21 2.28 -11.73 -5.06
N GLY A 22 1.71 -10.85 -4.23
CA GLY A 22 0.98 -11.25 -3.03
C GLY A 22 -0.24 -12.13 -3.36
N ALA A 23 -1.02 -11.77 -4.37
CA ALA A 23 -2.14 -12.58 -4.83
C ALA A 23 -1.66 -13.94 -5.35
N TRP A 24 -0.60 -13.97 -6.16
CA TRP A 24 -0.03 -15.21 -6.68
C TRP A 24 0.44 -16.13 -5.55
N LEU A 25 1.09 -15.61 -4.50
CA LEU A 25 1.49 -16.40 -3.33
C LEU A 25 0.28 -17.03 -2.61
N LEU A 26 -0.86 -16.34 -2.54
CA LEU A 26 -2.08 -16.87 -1.93
C LEU A 26 -2.73 -18.01 -2.75
N PHE A 27 -2.56 -18.01 -4.08
CA PHE A 27 -3.17 -19.01 -4.96
C PHE A 27 -2.22 -20.14 -5.39
N SER A 28 -0.91 -19.92 -5.37
CA SER A 28 0.05 -20.85 -5.99
C SER A 28 0.38 -22.07 -5.12
N ASP A 29 -0.13 -22.17 -3.89
CA ASP A 29 0.18 -23.23 -2.87
C ASP A 29 1.69 -23.39 -2.54
N THR A 30 2.55 -22.70 -3.30
CA THR A 30 4.02 -22.76 -3.28
C THR A 30 4.60 -21.95 -2.11
N ALA A 31 3.79 -21.11 -1.48
CA ALA A 31 4.17 -20.30 -0.33
C ALA A 31 4.20 -21.10 1.00
N GLY A 32 3.85 -22.40 0.95
CA GLY A 32 3.90 -23.34 2.07
C GLY A 32 2.53 -23.60 2.72
N PRO A 33 2.40 -24.64 3.57
CA PRO A 33 1.11 -25.10 4.13
C PRO A 33 0.37 -24.03 4.95
N GLN A 34 1.10 -23.02 5.39
CA GLN A 34 0.56 -21.92 6.19
C GLN A 34 0.06 -20.78 5.32
N ALA A 35 0.56 -20.59 4.10
CA ALA A 35 0.24 -19.44 3.26
C ALA A 35 -1.07 -19.65 2.48
N THR A 36 -2.16 -19.83 3.21
CA THR A 36 -3.48 -20.05 2.65
C THR A 36 -4.41 -18.89 2.99
N VAL A 37 -5.47 -18.71 2.20
CA VAL A 37 -6.48 -17.64 2.36
C VAL A 37 -7.06 -17.62 3.78
N ARG A 38 -7.06 -18.77 4.45
CA ARG A 38 -7.48 -18.95 5.84
C ARG A 38 -6.68 -18.11 6.84
N ASN A 39 -5.40 -17.78 6.58
CA ASN A 39 -4.63 -16.86 7.42
C ASN A 39 -5.21 -15.44 7.45
N LEU A 40 -5.85 -15.00 6.36
CA LEU A 40 -6.50 -13.68 6.31
C LEU A 40 -7.67 -13.61 7.31
N TRP A 41 -8.21 -14.75 7.72
CA TRP A 41 -9.34 -14.83 8.64
C TRP A 41 -8.96 -15.36 10.03
N GLU A 42 -8.00 -16.29 10.13
CA GLU A 42 -7.62 -16.95 11.38
C GLU A 42 -6.69 -16.11 12.27
N GLN A 43 -5.93 -15.18 11.71
CA GLN A 43 -5.01 -14.31 12.47
C GLN A 43 -5.70 -13.03 12.98
N GLY A 44 -6.97 -13.14 13.36
CA GLY A 44 -7.80 -12.02 13.84
C GLY A 44 -8.62 -11.31 12.76
N GLY A 45 -8.76 -11.91 11.56
CA GLY A 45 -9.66 -11.41 10.53
C GLY A 45 -9.16 -10.16 9.78
N PHE A 46 -10.09 -9.49 9.10
CA PHE A 46 -9.81 -8.22 8.40
C PHE A 46 -9.51 -7.05 9.36
N LEU A 47 -10.00 -7.12 10.60
CA LEU A 47 -9.85 -6.09 11.63
C LEU A 47 -9.36 -6.69 12.96
N PRO A 48 -8.13 -7.24 13.01
CA PRO A 48 -7.61 -7.88 14.21
C PRO A 48 -7.43 -6.92 15.39
N HIS A 49 -7.23 -5.64 15.09
CA HIS A 49 -7.09 -4.55 16.06
C HIS A 49 -8.38 -3.73 16.25
N GLY A 50 -9.50 -4.18 15.66
CA GLY A 50 -10.80 -3.51 15.73
C GLY A 50 -10.79 -2.07 15.21
N TRP A 51 -11.72 -1.26 15.72
CA TRP A 51 -11.91 0.15 15.34
C TRP A 51 -10.70 1.03 15.65
N THR A 52 -9.99 0.76 16.76
CA THR A 52 -8.80 1.52 17.14
C THR A 52 -7.69 1.36 16.10
N GLY A 53 -7.47 0.13 15.61
CA GLY A 53 -6.51 -0.12 14.53
C GLY A 53 -6.88 0.59 13.23
N LEU A 54 -8.16 0.64 12.89
CA LEU A 54 -8.65 1.37 11.72
C LEU A 54 -8.36 2.87 11.82
N VAL A 55 -8.70 3.51 12.95
CA VAL A 55 -8.47 4.95 13.16
C VAL A 55 -6.97 5.28 13.14
N MET A 56 -6.13 4.45 13.74
CA MET A 56 -4.67 4.63 13.68
C MET A 56 -4.14 4.54 12.24
N MET A 57 -4.60 3.55 11.46
CA MET A 57 -4.21 3.43 10.05
C MET A 57 -4.68 4.63 9.23
N MET A 58 -5.88 5.16 9.49
CA MET A 58 -6.34 6.38 8.84
C MET A 58 -5.45 7.58 9.16
N ALA A 59 -5.01 7.73 10.42
CA ALA A 59 -4.08 8.79 10.80
C ALA A 59 -2.72 8.66 10.08
N ILE A 60 -2.20 7.43 9.95
CA ILE A 60 -0.95 7.14 9.21
C ILE A 60 -1.10 7.47 7.72
N ILE A 61 -2.24 7.12 7.12
CA ILE A 61 -2.55 7.41 5.72
C ILE A 61 -2.62 8.92 5.49
N MET A 62 -3.36 9.65 6.35
CA MET A 62 -3.43 11.10 6.27
C MET A 62 -2.05 11.74 6.40
N PHE A 63 -1.19 11.24 7.29
CA PHE A 63 0.17 11.74 7.42
C PHE A 63 1.03 11.46 6.17
N SER A 64 0.93 10.26 5.58
CA SER A 64 1.63 9.90 4.33
C SER A 64 1.24 10.80 3.16
N PHE A 65 -0.03 11.18 3.06
CA PHE A 65 -0.53 12.05 1.98
C PHE A 65 -0.45 13.55 2.29
N GLY A 66 -0.54 13.95 3.56
CA GLY A 66 -0.44 15.36 3.97
C GLY A 66 0.93 15.96 3.67
N GLY A 67 2.00 15.16 3.74
CA GLY A 67 3.33 15.59 3.30
C GLY A 67 3.42 15.83 1.78
N LEU A 68 2.68 15.08 0.97
CA LEU A 68 2.62 15.27 -0.48
C LEU A 68 1.88 16.56 -0.86
N GLU A 69 0.84 16.91 -0.12
CA GLU A 69 0.05 18.13 -0.35
C GLU A 69 0.88 19.40 -0.06
N LEU A 70 1.63 19.41 1.06
CA LEU A 70 2.54 20.51 1.42
C LEU A 70 3.70 20.69 0.42
N VAL A 71 4.28 19.59 -0.07
CA VAL A 71 5.30 19.64 -1.14
C VAL A 71 4.70 20.14 -2.46
N GLY A 72 3.45 19.80 -2.75
CA GLY A 72 2.72 20.30 -3.92
C GLY A 72 2.48 21.81 -3.87
N ILE A 73 2.07 22.35 -2.71
CA ILE A 73 1.82 23.79 -2.54
C ILE A 73 3.13 24.58 -2.65
N THR A 74 4.18 24.16 -1.95
CA THR A 74 5.49 24.84 -2.01
C THR A 74 6.13 24.80 -3.40
N ALA A 75 5.93 23.72 -4.16
CA ALA A 75 6.35 23.66 -5.57
C ALA A 75 5.51 24.57 -6.49
N ALA A 76 4.22 24.77 -6.19
CA ALA A 76 3.34 25.67 -6.93
C ALA A 76 3.60 27.16 -6.61
N GLU A 77 4.05 27.48 -5.41
CA GLU A 77 4.46 28.85 -5.02
C GLU A 77 5.87 29.22 -5.49
N ALA A 78 6.73 28.24 -5.75
CA ALA A 78 8.11 28.44 -6.21
C ALA A 78 8.30 28.44 -7.74
N GLY A 79 7.23 28.18 -8.50
CA GLY A 79 7.20 28.22 -9.97
C GLY A 79 6.73 29.57 -10.51
#